data_AF-A0A8S2D479-F1
#
_entry.id   AF-A0A8S2D479-F1
#
_cell.length_a   1.000
_cell.length_b   1.000
_cell.length_c   1.000
_cell.angle_alpha   90.00
_cell.angle_beta   90.00
_cell.angle_gamma   90.00
#
_symmetry.space_group_name_H-M   'P 1'
#
loop_
_entity.id
_entity.type
_entity.pdbx_description
1 polymer ?
#
loop_
_entity_poly.entity_id
_entity_poly.type
_entity_poly.pdbx_seq_one_letter_code
_entity_poly.pdbx_strand_id
1 'polypeptide(L)'
;MSATDRISNYSLIHWFELGTRKTTEQPTKETEIDTTKRWTTTETPAKREYDDDNNLPSEDDKKLVCIDLVRSYVRKRVQTYSNVDIGEAIKSIKDDKMTINEALAKYNVPISTLYNRLSRHNGSSPRGGTTILSKEEESHLVYVIKTMQDYNHPVSNSNVRTVARWCTTELKKDIPDNG
;
A
#
# COMPACT_ATOMS: atom_id res chain seq x y z
N MET A 1 3.67 -65.07 15.72
CA MET A 1 2.30 -64.67 15.32
C MET A 1 2.33 -63.15 15.17
N SER A 2 2.68 -62.61 13.99
CA SER A 2 1.77 -62.19 12.88
C SER A 2 0.69 -61.22 13.37
N ALA A 3 0.35 -60.07 12.76
CA ALA A 3 0.77 -59.26 11.61
C ALA A 3 -0.09 -57.95 11.76
N THR A 4 0.17 -56.76 11.21
CA THR A 4 0.36 -56.36 9.81
C THR A 4 0.75 -54.87 9.76
N ASP A 5 1.77 -54.56 8.96
CA ASP A 5 1.83 -53.53 7.91
C ASP A 5 0.96 -52.26 8.02
N ARG A 6 1.56 -51.07 7.88
CA ARG A 6 1.82 -50.44 6.55
C ARG A 6 2.42 -49.03 6.67
N ILE A 7 3.62 -48.90 6.08
CA ILE A 7 4.01 -47.90 5.04
C ILE A 7 4.12 -46.42 5.47
N SER A 8 5.09 -45.62 5.02
CA SER A 8 6.43 -45.80 4.44
C SER A 8 7.03 -44.41 4.22
N ASN A 9 8.36 -44.35 4.21
CA ASN A 9 9.20 -43.55 3.31
C ASN A 9 8.95 -42.05 3.19
N TYR A 10 9.80 -41.26 3.85
CA TYR A 10 10.61 -40.30 3.09
C TYR A 10 12.08 -40.46 3.47
N SER A 11 12.77 -41.15 2.56
CA SER A 11 14.22 -41.19 2.39
C SER A 11 14.68 -39.93 1.66
N LEU A 12 15.97 -39.63 1.77
CA LEU A 12 16.77 -38.72 0.92
C LEU A 12 16.46 -37.22 1.18
N ILE A 13 17.41 -36.34 1.53
CA ILE A 13 18.74 -36.17 0.94
C ILE A 13 19.66 -35.50 1.99
N HIS A 14 20.67 -36.27 2.40
CA HIS A 14 21.89 -35.80 3.03
C HIS A 14 22.85 -35.44 1.88
N TRP A 15 22.96 -34.15 1.54
CA TRP A 15 23.97 -33.61 0.62
C TRP A 15 24.46 -32.27 1.15
N PHE A 16 25.49 -32.33 1.99
CA PHE A 16 26.26 -31.17 2.42
C PHE A 16 27.74 -31.56 2.30
N GLU A 17 28.32 -31.46 1.10
CA GLU A 17 29.78 -31.36 0.95
C GLU A 17 30.20 -30.92 -0.48
N LEU A 18 31.11 -29.93 -0.49
CA LEU A 18 32.09 -29.53 -1.52
C LEU A 18 31.64 -28.79 -2.80
N GLY A 19 32.34 -27.67 -3.03
CA GLY A 19 32.95 -27.46 -4.35
C GLY A 19 32.74 -26.11 -4.99
N THR A 20 33.60 -25.16 -4.61
CA THR A 20 34.27 -24.19 -5.50
C THR A 20 33.46 -23.59 -6.66
N ARG A 21 33.05 -22.32 -6.50
CA ARG A 21 32.85 -21.44 -7.66
C ARG A 21 33.61 -20.14 -7.47
N LYS A 22 34.69 -20.09 -8.25
CA LYS A 22 35.55 -18.97 -8.62
C LYS A 22 34.83 -17.62 -8.50
N THR A 23 35.36 -16.78 -7.62
CA THR A 23 35.24 -15.32 -7.73
C THR A 23 35.99 -14.91 -8.99
N THR A 24 35.26 -14.75 -10.09
CA THR A 24 35.77 -14.04 -11.26
C THR A 24 35.38 -12.58 -11.07
N GLU A 25 36.36 -11.82 -10.58
CA GLU A 25 36.41 -10.37 -10.72
C GLU A 25 36.26 -10.01 -12.20
N GLN A 26 35.28 -9.16 -12.49
CA GLN A 26 35.24 -8.37 -13.72
C GLN A 26 34.67 -6.98 -13.41
N PRO A 27 35.12 -5.97 -14.17
CA PRO A 27 35.61 -4.71 -13.63
C PRO A 27 34.52 -3.65 -13.42
N THR A 28 34.81 -2.79 -12.44
CA THR A 28 34.26 -1.46 -12.28
C THR A 28 34.35 -0.69 -13.60
N LYS A 29 33.19 -0.51 -14.26
CA LYS A 29 33.02 0.63 -15.16
C LYS A 29 32.44 1.75 -14.32
N GLU A 30 33.34 2.53 -13.77
CA GLU A 30 33.06 3.87 -13.27
C GLU A 30 32.53 4.69 -14.45
N THR A 31 31.21 4.79 -14.57
CA THR A 31 30.63 5.91 -15.29
C THR A 31 30.69 7.09 -14.34
N GLU A 32 31.79 7.82 -14.46
CA GLU A 32 32.00 9.18 -14.01
C GLU A 32 30.78 10.02 -14.43
N ILE A 33 29.84 10.19 -13.49
CA ILE A 33 28.74 11.13 -13.66
C ILE A 33 29.35 12.49 -13.38
N ASP A 34 29.77 13.15 -14.45
CA ASP A 34 30.23 14.53 -14.45
C ASP A 34 29.16 15.42 -13.82
N THR A 35 29.37 15.74 -12.53
CA THR A 35 28.47 16.53 -11.69
C THR A 35 28.62 18.04 -11.96
N THR A 36 29.31 18.43 -13.04
CA THR A 36 29.45 19.84 -13.42
C THR A 36 28.54 20.29 -14.56
N LYS A 37 27.30 19.80 -14.60
CA LYS A 37 26.21 20.50 -15.34
C LYS A 37 25.49 21.48 -14.43
N ARG A 38 26.26 22.52 -14.12
CA ARG A 38 25.89 23.90 -13.85
C ARG A 38 24.47 24.23 -14.34
N TRP A 39 23.59 24.59 -13.42
CA TRP A 39 22.32 25.26 -13.69
C TRP A 39 22.63 26.51 -14.53
N THR A 40 22.37 26.46 -15.85
CA THR A 40 22.28 27.68 -16.63
C THR A 40 20.94 28.31 -16.29
N THR A 41 21.01 29.42 -15.56
CA THR A 41 19.94 30.39 -15.35
C THR A 41 19.11 30.50 -16.62
N THR A 42 17.87 30.00 -16.56
CA THR A 42 16.89 30.30 -17.60
C THR A 42 16.64 31.80 -17.48
N GLU A 43 17.13 32.54 -18.47
CA GLU A 43 16.83 33.96 -18.61
C GLU A 43 15.31 34.12 -18.55
N THR A 44 14.86 34.84 -17.53
CA THR A 44 13.49 35.31 -17.42
C THR A 44 13.16 36.03 -18.73
N PRO A 45 12.22 35.53 -19.55
CA PRO A 45 11.86 36.22 -20.78
C PRO A 45 11.39 37.62 -20.39
N ALA A 46 11.92 38.61 -21.11
CA ALA A 46 11.66 40.02 -20.91
C ALA A 46 10.18 40.24 -20.56
N LYS A 47 9.96 41.04 -19.52
CA LYS A 47 8.63 41.57 -19.19
C LYS A 47 8.00 42.05 -20.50
N ARG A 48 6.92 41.39 -20.92
CA ARG A 48 5.99 42.04 -21.84
C ARG A 48 5.61 43.34 -21.15
N GLU A 49 5.96 44.45 -21.77
CA GLU A 49 5.31 45.72 -21.50
C GLU A 49 3.80 45.43 -21.61
N TYR A 50 3.11 45.57 -20.49
CA TYR A 50 1.66 45.56 -20.52
C TYR A 50 1.29 46.90 -21.13
N ASP A 51 0.83 46.86 -22.38
CA ASP A 51 0.21 48.02 -23.00
C ASP A 51 -0.96 48.46 -22.12
N ASP A 52 -0.75 49.62 -21.51
CA ASP A 52 -1.66 50.33 -20.63
C ASP A 52 -2.73 51.01 -21.47
N ASP A 53 -3.64 50.23 -22.04
CA ASP A 53 -4.81 50.73 -22.75
C ASP A 53 -6.09 50.05 -22.26
N ASN A 54 -6.63 50.62 -21.18
CA ASN A 54 -8.05 50.96 -21.05
C ASN A 54 -9.07 49.92 -21.55
N ASN A 55 -9.05 48.72 -20.96
CA ASN A 55 -10.28 47.96 -20.82
C ASN A 55 -10.32 47.27 -19.46
N LEU A 56 -10.40 48.09 -18.40
CA LEU A 56 -10.84 47.60 -17.10
C LEU A 56 -12.34 47.28 -17.25
N PRO A 57 -12.75 46.00 -17.17
CA PRO A 57 -14.16 45.64 -17.29
C PRO A 57 -14.96 46.42 -16.25
N SER A 58 -16.12 46.94 -16.65
CA SER A 58 -17.08 47.59 -15.77
C SER A 58 -17.25 46.76 -14.49
N GLU A 59 -17.39 47.41 -13.33
CA GLU A 59 -17.64 46.73 -12.05
C GLU A 59 -18.85 45.78 -12.12
N ASP A 60 -19.79 46.04 -13.04
CA ASP A 60 -20.96 45.21 -13.28
C ASP A 60 -20.66 43.93 -14.10
N ASP A 61 -19.59 43.90 -14.89
CA ASP A 61 -19.17 42.73 -15.68
C ASP A 61 -18.39 41.71 -14.84
N LYS A 62 -17.82 42.13 -13.71
CA LYS A 62 -17.08 41.25 -12.77
C LYS A 62 -17.98 40.19 -12.11
N LYS A 63 -19.30 40.39 -12.11
CA LYS A 63 -20.28 39.41 -11.59
C LYS A 63 -20.54 38.24 -12.54
N LEU A 64 -20.13 38.33 -13.80
CA LEU A 64 -20.32 37.24 -14.78
C LEU A 64 -19.11 36.30 -14.87
N VAL A 65 -18.02 36.58 -14.15
CA VAL A 65 -16.75 35.82 -14.27
C VAL A 65 -16.67 34.63 -13.30
N CYS A 66 -17.59 34.49 -12.34
CA CYS A 66 -17.47 33.45 -11.30
C CYS A 66 -18.57 32.38 -11.28
N ILE A 67 -19.52 32.35 -12.23
CA ILE A 67 -20.66 31.41 -12.14
C ILE A 67 -20.51 30.14 -13.00
N ASP A 68 -19.79 30.12 -14.13
CA ASP A 68 -19.89 28.97 -15.08
C ASP A 68 -18.63 28.12 -15.29
N LEU A 69 -17.68 28.17 -14.36
CA LEU A 69 -16.72 27.07 -14.19
C LEU A 69 -17.00 26.36 -12.88
N VAL A 70 -18.24 25.87 -12.72
CA VAL A 70 -18.45 24.65 -11.94
C VAL A 70 -17.53 23.62 -12.58
N ARG A 71 -16.35 23.42 -11.98
CA ARG A 71 -15.44 22.32 -12.27
C ARG A 71 -16.25 21.06 -12.00
N SER A 72 -16.99 20.62 -13.01
CA SER A 72 -17.90 19.49 -12.90
C SER A 72 -17.02 18.32 -12.52
N TYR A 73 -17.09 17.95 -11.25
CA TYR A 73 -16.27 16.89 -10.73
C TYR A 73 -16.83 15.59 -11.30
N VAL A 74 -16.39 15.24 -12.49
CA VAL A 74 -16.64 13.94 -13.09
C VAL A 74 -15.82 12.96 -12.25
N ARG A 75 -16.49 12.23 -11.37
CA ARG A 75 -15.86 11.14 -10.61
C ARG A 75 -15.16 10.24 -11.61
N LYS A 76 -13.84 10.08 -11.46
CA LYS A 76 -13.05 9.11 -12.23
C LYS A 76 -13.72 7.74 -12.05
N ARG A 77 -14.23 7.15 -13.13
CA ARG A 77 -14.79 5.80 -13.06
C ARG A 77 -13.69 4.87 -12.61
N VAL A 78 -13.92 4.15 -11.52
CA VAL A 78 -12.99 3.15 -11.02
C VAL A 78 -13.11 1.93 -11.92
N GLN A 79 -12.07 1.64 -12.69
CA GLN A 79 -12.02 0.39 -13.44
C GLN A 79 -11.99 -0.78 -12.45
N THR A 80 -12.97 -1.66 -12.54
CA THR A 80 -13.06 -2.86 -11.70
C THR A 80 -12.45 -4.05 -12.44
N TYR A 81 -11.53 -4.74 -11.79
CA TYR A 81 -10.91 -5.99 -12.26
C TYR A 81 -11.22 -7.11 -11.27
N SER A 82 -11.38 -8.34 -11.75
CA SER A 82 -11.68 -9.49 -10.91
C SER A 82 -10.49 -9.86 -10.03
N ASN A 83 -10.76 -10.31 -8.81
CA ASN A 83 -9.72 -10.86 -7.94
C ASN A 83 -9.06 -12.11 -8.54
N VAL A 84 -9.80 -12.86 -9.37
CA VAL A 84 -9.29 -14.07 -10.05
C VAL A 84 -8.23 -13.66 -11.08
N ASP A 85 -8.55 -12.71 -11.95
CA ASP A 85 -7.65 -12.21 -13.00
C ASP A 85 -6.35 -11.64 -12.41
N ILE A 86 -6.47 -10.88 -11.31
CA ILE A 86 -5.30 -10.36 -10.59
C ILE A 86 -4.45 -11.52 -10.05
N GLY A 87 -5.08 -12.54 -9.48
CA GLY A 87 -4.39 -13.70 -8.91
C GLY A 87 -3.64 -14.50 -9.98
N GLU A 88 -4.28 -14.77 -11.11
CA GLU A 88 -3.67 -15.49 -12.24
C GLU A 88 -2.54 -14.70 -12.90
N ALA A 89 -2.72 -13.38 -13.07
CA ALA A 89 -1.69 -12.48 -13.57
C ALA A 89 -0.44 -12.53 -12.68
N ILE A 90 -0.62 -12.37 -11.35
CA ILE A 90 0.50 -12.38 -10.41
C ILE A 90 1.19 -13.74 -10.39
N LYS A 91 0.45 -14.85 -10.41
CA LYS A 91 1.02 -16.20 -10.45
C LYS A 91 1.89 -16.39 -11.70
N SER A 92 1.37 -15.99 -12.85
CA SER A 92 2.08 -16.14 -14.13
C SER A 92 3.36 -15.30 -14.18
N ILE A 93 3.34 -14.08 -13.61
CA ILE A 93 4.53 -13.22 -13.51
C ILE A 93 5.55 -13.81 -12.54
N LYS A 94 5.11 -14.36 -11.39
CA LYS A 94 6.01 -15.00 -10.41
C LYS A 94 6.68 -16.26 -10.92
N ASP A 95 6.00 -17.00 -11.80
CA ASP A 95 6.52 -18.17 -12.48
C ASP A 95 7.46 -17.80 -13.66
N ASP A 96 7.75 -16.51 -13.86
CA ASP A 96 8.48 -15.97 -15.02
C ASP A 96 7.90 -16.39 -16.39
N LYS A 97 6.63 -16.81 -16.43
CA LYS A 97 5.95 -17.23 -17.67
C LYS A 97 5.56 -16.06 -18.55
N MET A 98 5.37 -14.88 -17.96
CA MET A 98 4.94 -13.69 -18.68
C MET A 98 5.47 -12.41 -18.02
N THR A 99 5.66 -11.37 -18.83
CA THR A 99 6.05 -10.05 -18.33
C THR A 99 4.85 -9.28 -17.76
N ILE A 100 5.13 -8.23 -16.97
CA ILE A 100 4.09 -7.35 -16.41
C ILE A 100 3.26 -6.69 -17.52
N ASN A 101 3.90 -6.29 -18.63
CA ASN A 101 3.22 -5.68 -19.78
C ASN A 101 2.32 -6.68 -20.53
N GLU A 102 2.76 -7.93 -20.64
CA GLU A 102 1.92 -9.00 -21.21
C GLU A 102 0.71 -9.29 -20.33
N ALA A 103 0.90 -9.27 -19.00
CA ALA A 103 -0.19 -9.51 -18.06
C ALA A 103 -1.23 -8.37 -18.09
N LEU A 104 -0.79 -7.12 -18.27
CA LEU A 104 -1.68 -6.00 -18.53
C LEU A 104 -2.58 -6.27 -19.74
N ALA A 105 -1.98 -6.67 -20.87
CA ALA A 105 -2.73 -6.91 -22.09
C ALA A 105 -3.69 -8.11 -21.98
N LYS A 106 -3.26 -9.18 -21.30
CA LYS A 106 -4.03 -10.42 -21.19
C LYS A 106 -5.21 -10.34 -20.20
N TYR A 107 -4.96 -9.75 -19.02
CA TYR A 107 -5.93 -9.73 -17.93
C TYR A 107 -6.61 -8.36 -17.75
N ASN A 108 -6.24 -7.37 -18.55
CA ASN A 108 -6.74 -5.99 -18.48
C ASN A 108 -6.60 -5.36 -17.07
N VAL A 109 -5.53 -5.72 -16.37
CA VAL A 109 -5.20 -5.21 -15.02
C VAL A 109 -4.10 -4.16 -15.13
N PRO A 110 -4.29 -2.94 -14.60
CA PRO A 110 -3.27 -1.89 -14.66
C PRO A 110 -1.92 -2.34 -14.11
N ILE A 111 -0.85 -1.89 -14.76
CA ILE A 111 0.54 -2.15 -14.36
C ILE A 111 0.78 -1.74 -12.90
N SER A 112 0.28 -0.58 -12.48
CA SER A 112 0.40 -0.10 -11.10
C SER A 112 -0.25 -1.06 -10.11
N THR A 113 -1.40 -1.64 -10.46
CA THR A 113 -2.06 -2.67 -9.64
C THR A 113 -1.18 -3.92 -9.56
N LEU A 114 -0.60 -4.38 -10.66
CA LEU A 114 0.30 -5.54 -10.65
C LEU A 114 1.56 -5.27 -9.82
N TYR A 115 2.22 -4.12 -9.97
CA TYR A 115 3.38 -3.73 -9.16
C TYR A 115 3.04 -3.60 -7.68
N ASN A 116 1.92 -2.97 -7.32
CA ASN A 116 1.47 -2.89 -5.93
C ASN A 116 1.25 -4.29 -5.34
N ARG A 117 0.89 -5.25 -6.20
CA ARG A 117 0.65 -6.60 -5.78
C ARG A 117 1.90 -7.48 -5.70
N LEU A 118 2.89 -7.23 -6.56
CA LEU A 118 4.16 -7.93 -6.63
C LEU A 118 5.17 -7.39 -5.62
N SER A 119 5.28 -6.07 -5.52
CA SER A 119 6.01 -5.41 -4.45
C SER A 119 5.30 -5.74 -3.14
N ARG A 120 6.06 -6.17 -2.15
CA ARG A 120 5.63 -6.84 -0.91
C ARG A 120 4.70 -6.01 0.02
N HIS A 121 4.17 -4.89 -0.45
CA HIS A 121 3.22 -4.02 0.27
C HIS A 121 1.80 -4.63 0.40
N ASN A 122 1.62 -5.85 -0.10
CA ASN A 122 0.42 -6.64 0.07
C ASN A 122 0.38 -7.36 1.42
N GLY A 123 -0.21 -6.72 2.42
CA GLY A 123 -1.00 -7.42 3.43
C GLY A 123 -0.28 -7.95 4.67
N SER A 124 1.04 -7.81 4.80
CA SER A 124 1.71 -8.10 6.08
C SER A 124 1.67 -6.92 7.04
N SER A 125 1.69 -5.68 6.53
CA SER A 125 1.48 -4.52 7.37
C SER A 125 -0.03 -4.35 7.57
N PRO A 126 -0.51 -4.23 8.83
CA PRO A 126 -1.90 -3.91 9.08
C PRO A 126 -2.25 -2.66 8.26
N ARG A 127 -3.25 -2.79 7.38
CA ARG A 127 -3.71 -1.70 6.50
C ARG A 127 -4.44 -0.59 7.28
N GLY A 128 -4.56 -0.72 8.59
CA GLY A 128 -5.04 0.32 9.48
C GLY A 128 -3.90 1.25 9.89
N GLY A 129 -4.22 2.52 10.15
CA GLY A 129 -3.30 3.40 10.86
C GLY A 129 -2.87 2.79 12.20
N THR A 130 -1.77 3.28 12.75
CA THR A 130 -1.33 2.92 14.12
C THR A 130 -2.52 3.08 15.06
N THR A 131 -2.96 1.99 15.64
CA THR A 131 -4.05 2.02 16.61
C THR A 131 -3.53 2.67 17.89
N ILE A 132 -4.37 3.48 18.53
CA ILE A 132 -4.03 4.14 19.80
C ILE A 132 -3.96 3.10 20.94
N LEU A 133 -4.57 1.93 20.72
CA LEU A 133 -4.62 0.83 21.66
C LEU A 133 -3.42 -0.11 21.48
N SER A 134 -2.91 -0.64 22.59
CA SER A 134 -1.95 -1.75 22.55
C SER A 134 -2.60 -3.02 22.00
N LYS A 135 -1.80 -3.99 21.57
CA LYS A 135 -2.32 -5.27 21.07
C LYS A 135 -3.13 -6.02 22.12
N GLU A 136 -2.74 -5.89 23.39
CA GLU A 136 -3.45 -6.47 24.53
C GLU A 136 -4.81 -5.78 24.74
N GLU A 137 -4.84 -4.44 24.72
CA GLU A 137 -6.06 -3.64 24.84
C GLU A 137 -7.05 -3.96 23.71
N GLU A 138 -6.58 -4.08 22.48
CA GLU A 138 -7.40 -4.48 21.33
C GLU A 138 -7.96 -5.90 21.47
N SER A 139 -7.13 -6.84 21.89
CA SER A 139 -7.54 -8.23 22.08
C SER A 139 -8.64 -8.32 23.14
N HIS A 140 -8.51 -7.56 24.22
CA HIS A 140 -9.54 -7.48 25.25
C HIS A 140 -10.83 -6.83 24.74
N LEU A 141 -10.74 -5.72 24.01
CA LEU A 141 -11.90 -5.06 23.41
C LEU A 141 -12.65 -6.01 22.46
N VAL A 142 -11.93 -6.74 21.61
CA VAL A 142 -12.51 -7.74 20.70
C VAL A 142 -13.17 -8.89 21.47
N TYR A 143 -12.55 -9.36 22.55
CA TYR A 143 -13.12 -10.40 23.41
C TYR A 143 -14.45 -9.97 24.04
N VAL A 144 -14.52 -8.76 24.60
CA VAL A 144 -15.76 -8.22 25.19
C VAL A 144 -16.85 -8.07 24.14
N ILE A 145 -16.51 -7.61 22.94
CA ILE A 145 -17.48 -7.50 21.84
C ILE A 145 -18.03 -8.87 21.44
N LYS A 146 -17.19 -9.89 21.33
CA LYS A 146 -17.61 -11.26 21.00
C LYS A 146 -18.53 -11.84 22.07
N THR A 147 -18.14 -11.71 23.34
CA THR A 147 -18.98 -12.21 24.45
C THR A 147 -20.33 -11.51 24.46
N MET A 148 -20.40 -10.19 24.24
CA MET A 148 -21.69 -9.48 24.08
C MET A 148 -22.55 -10.05 22.94
N GLN A 149 -21.94 -10.41 21.80
CA GLN A 149 -22.66 -11.03 20.69
C GLN A 149 -23.18 -12.44 21.04
N ASP A 150 -22.38 -13.23 21.75
CA ASP A 150 -22.77 -14.59 22.18
C ASP A 150 -23.95 -14.56 23.16
N TYR A 151 -24.03 -13.52 24.00
CA TYR A 151 -25.20 -13.25 24.85
C TYR A 151 -26.36 -12.57 24.12
N ASN A 152 -26.32 -12.54 22.79
CA ASN A 152 -27.33 -11.94 21.91
C ASN A 152 -27.61 -10.45 22.22
N HIS A 153 -26.61 -9.74 22.76
CA HIS A 153 -26.68 -8.31 22.99
C HIS A 153 -26.24 -7.55 21.73
N PRO A 154 -27.06 -6.60 21.22
CA PRO A 154 -26.69 -5.82 20.04
C PRO A 154 -25.51 -4.89 20.37
N VAL A 155 -24.39 -5.08 19.67
CA VAL A 155 -23.19 -4.25 19.86
C VAL A 155 -23.37 -2.93 19.11
N SER A 156 -23.79 -1.90 19.83
CA SER A 156 -23.82 -0.51 19.34
C SER A 156 -22.43 0.13 19.39
N ASN A 157 -22.18 1.12 18.53
CA ASN A 157 -20.97 1.94 18.55
C ASN A 157 -20.76 2.62 19.92
N SER A 158 -21.84 3.02 20.60
CA SER A 158 -21.79 3.56 21.97
C SER A 158 -21.14 2.57 22.94
N ASN A 159 -21.50 1.29 22.84
CA ASN A 159 -21.03 0.24 23.73
C ASN A 159 -19.54 -0.03 23.48
N VAL A 160 -19.14 -0.11 22.21
CA VAL A 160 -17.74 -0.26 21.81
C VAL A 160 -16.88 0.89 22.35
N ARG A 161 -17.36 2.13 22.26
CA ARG A 161 -16.66 3.30 22.82
C ARG A 161 -16.54 3.27 24.34
N THR A 162 -17.54 2.75 25.05
CA THR A 162 -17.51 2.62 26.51
C THR A 162 -16.47 1.57 26.93
N VAL A 163 -16.48 0.40 26.28
CA VAL A 163 -15.50 -0.66 26.56
C VAL A 163 -14.08 -0.21 26.18
N ALA A 164 -13.91 0.48 25.05
CA ALA A 164 -12.61 1.02 24.65
C ALA A 164 -12.06 2.03 25.66
N ARG A 165 -12.91 2.94 26.16
CA ARG A 165 -12.52 3.86 27.24
C ARG A 165 -12.08 3.12 28.50
N TRP A 166 -12.84 2.11 28.91
CA TRP A 166 -12.49 1.28 30.05
C TRP A 166 -11.14 0.57 29.87
N CYS A 167 -10.86 0.01 28.69
CA CYS A 167 -9.57 -0.63 28.38
C CYS A 167 -8.40 0.35 28.56
N THR A 168 -8.53 1.60 28.09
CA THR A 168 -7.47 2.60 28.22
C THR A 168 -7.23 3.11 29.64
N THR A 169 -8.24 3.05 30.52
CA THR A 169 -8.13 3.55 31.90
C THR A 169 -7.72 2.48 32.89
N GLU A 170 -8.13 1.23 32.67
CA GLU A 170 -7.94 0.16 33.64
C GLU A 170 -6.58 -0.52 33.48
N LEU A 171 -6.10 -0.70 32.23
CA LEU A 171 -4.81 -1.34 31.96
C LEU A 171 -3.60 -0.43 32.18
N LYS A 172 -3.81 0.90 32.25
CA LYS A 172 -2.74 1.87 32.55
C LYS A 172 -2.43 2.01 34.04
N LYS A 173 -3.22 1.40 34.93
CA LYS A 173 -3.00 1.47 36.38
C LYS A 173 -1.91 0.53 36.88
N ASP A 174 -1.50 -0.46 36.08
CA ASP A 174 -0.55 -1.50 36.48
C ASP A 174 0.90 -1.24 36.01
N ILE A 175 1.18 -0.11 35.36
CA ILE A 175 2.54 0.27 34.98
C ILE A 175 3.13 1.06 36.16
N PRO A 176 4.08 0.51 36.96
CA PRO A 176 4.79 1.31 37.93
C PRO A 176 5.54 2.41 37.19
N ASP A 177 5.26 3.65 37.58
CA ASP A 177 5.95 4.84 37.09
C ASP A 177 7.40 4.75 37.55
N ASN A 178 8.27 4.20 36.69
CA ASN A 178 9.71 4.20 36.92
C ASN A 178 10.21 5.62 36.63
N GLY A 179 10.06 6.49 37.63
CA GLY A 179 10.71 7.79 37.71
C GLY A 179 12.23 7.69 37.78
#